data_AF-A0AAW0WND2-F1
#
_entry.id   AF-A0AAW0WND2-F1
#
_cell.length_a   1.000
_cell.length_b   1.000
_cell.length_c   1.000
_cell.angle_alpha   90.00
_cell.angle_beta   90.00
_cell.angle_gamma   90.00
#
_symmetry.space_group_name_H-M   'P 1'
#
loop_
_entity.id
_entity.type
_entity.pdbx_description
1 polymer ?
#
loop_
_entity_poly.entity_id
_entity_poly.type
_entity_poly.pdbx_seq_one_letter_code
_entity_poly.pdbx_strand_id
1 'polypeptide(L)'
;MPEWFISVECSEYQEASYTFTARMVLHKVNEEDCLREKVMKKKYYCKNNKRKKQQPFPENDTFKFTDYDCIGFDLDNTICRYKVGEIMRLEYNLIAEYMVNRYGYEPELLLPLDDDMDFLQKGLILDIKRGNFMKCAENGRILRATHGTRPMTRDEIHDTYGKDRIWEPVVEFMRTLYDHPVPGEVPVLRSFKDYLDLPAAVACARAIDAQDSSPEGPLEEYDIWPDVHVAMCNMYRREHFRNDQGGFFPEIKNNPEKYIYEASDKLKKWLKAINEHTFTFLITGSSIDYASHNARYVLGPDWREYFDMVICTAKKPGFFSGERPFRFLVGADDGDAVPSHKLRIDGNYSGGNWRDLLNLVKQEACVDNPHCLYVGDHLAQDVIAPSLMGIDTVAIVEELAAEGMIGDSMEHDAGCDLMSTYWGSFFTTDGDTRVLGLERINTLYGSVPLRHARLAVPSLEAVARYPIKHQYDAFSQDSSGFFPGDPVVLHF
;
A
#
# COMPACT_ATOMS: atom_id res chain seq x y z
N MET A 1 19.24 21.23 -14.98
CA MET A 1 19.27 22.70 -15.24
C MET A 1 17.88 23.07 -15.71
N PRO A 2 17.19 24.06 -15.11
CA PRO A 2 15.88 24.47 -15.60
C PRO A 2 16.01 24.92 -17.06
N GLU A 3 15.14 24.43 -17.93
CA GLU A 3 15.11 24.83 -19.34
C GLU A 3 14.59 26.27 -19.43
N TRP A 4 15.44 27.17 -19.91
CA TRP A 4 15.10 28.55 -20.20
C TRP A 4 14.87 28.66 -21.70
N PHE A 5 13.81 29.38 -22.11
CA PHE A 5 13.71 29.82 -23.49
C PHE A 5 14.00 31.32 -23.58
N ILE A 6 14.73 31.71 -24.64
CA ILE A 6 15.11 33.10 -24.90
C ILE A 6 14.20 33.65 -25.99
N SER A 7 13.43 34.70 -25.68
CA SER A 7 12.80 35.55 -26.68
C SER A 7 13.51 36.90 -26.73
N VAL A 8 13.60 37.48 -27.93
CA VAL A 8 14.10 38.83 -28.15
C VAL A 8 12.92 39.69 -28.57
N GLU A 9 12.51 40.61 -27.71
CA GLU A 9 11.52 41.62 -28.05
C GLU A 9 12.22 42.88 -28.58
N CYS A 10 11.87 43.30 -29.78
CA CYS A 10 12.29 44.58 -30.38
C CYS A 10 11.12 45.56 -30.32
N SER A 11 11.27 46.68 -29.62
CA SER A 11 10.29 47.77 -29.64
C SER A 11 10.53 48.74 -30.82
N GLU A 12 9.44 49.39 -31.25
CA GLU A 12 9.29 50.20 -32.46
C GLU A 12 10.29 51.36 -32.67
N TYR A 13 10.38 51.73 -33.95
CA TYR A 13 11.26 52.69 -34.60
C TYR A 13 10.96 54.15 -34.17
N GLN A 14 11.99 54.91 -33.78
CA GLN A 14 11.97 56.38 -33.84
C GLN A 14 13.24 56.90 -34.52
N GLU A 15 13.03 57.77 -35.52
CA GLU A 15 14.08 58.44 -36.31
C GLU A 15 14.86 59.45 -35.45
N ALA A 16 15.91 58.99 -34.76
CA ALA A 16 17.17 59.72 -34.56
C ALA A 16 18.02 58.95 -33.53
N SER A 17 19.23 58.56 -33.94
CA SER A 17 20.26 57.82 -33.18
C SER A 17 20.06 56.29 -33.09
N TYR A 18 21.07 55.57 -33.59
CA TYR A 18 21.11 54.11 -33.58
C TYR A 18 21.51 53.62 -32.18
N THR A 19 20.54 53.14 -31.40
CA THR A 19 20.83 52.34 -30.21
C THR A 19 19.81 51.20 -30.14
N PHE A 20 20.26 49.98 -30.38
CA PHE A 20 19.42 48.78 -30.33
C PHE A 20 19.45 48.25 -28.90
N THR A 21 18.35 48.42 -28.16
CA THR A 21 18.23 47.87 -26.81
C THR A 21 17.52 46.53 -26.90
N ALA A 22 18.27 45.44 -27.07
CA ALA A 22 17.72 44.09 -26.97
C ALA A 22 17.56 43.73 -25.49
N ARG A 23 16.31 43.53 -25.04
CA ARG A 23 16.03 43.09 -23.68
C ARG A 23 15.88 41.57 -23.69
N MET A 24 16.87 40.86 -23.15
CA MET A 24 16.72 39.42 -22.87
C MET A 24 15.78 39.25 -21.67
N VAL A 25 14.62 38.63 -21.89
CA VAL A 25 13.69 38.26 -20.82
C VAL A 25 13.83 36.77 -20.56
N LEU A 26 14.29 36.41 -19.36
CA LEU A 26 14.33 35.03 -18.88
C LEU A 26 12.99 34.69 -18.24
N HIS A 27 12.16 33.91 -18.92
CA HIS A 27 10.94 33.37 -18.32
C HIS A 27 11.27 32.09 -17.55
N LYS A 28 10.97 32.07 -16.26
CA LYS A 28 10.96 30.84 -15.46
C LYS A 28 9.69 30.08 -15.85
N VAL A 29 9.82 28.90 -16.46
CA VAL A 29 8.66 28.06 -16.71
C VAL A 29 8.12 27.58 -15.37
N ASN A 30 6.87 27.90 -15.07
CA ASN A 30 6.21 27.45 -13.84
C ASN A 30 5.87 25.96 -14.01
N GLU A 31 6.25 25.11 -13.04
CA GLU A 31 5.96 23.67 -13.06
C GLU A 31 4.46 23.40 -13.25
N GLU A 32 3.59 24.25 -12.68
CA GLU A 32 2.14 24.17 -12.89
C GLU A 32 1.73 24.37 -14.36
N ASP A 33 2.42 25.26 -15.09
CA ASP A 33 2.09 25.55 -16.49
C ASP A 33 2.55 24.41 -17.41
N CYS A 34 3.71 23.79 -17.13
CA CYS A 34 4.16 22.56 -17.80
C CYS A 34 3.16 21.42 -17.62
N LEU A 35 2.72 21.19 -16.38
CA LEU A 35 1.79 20.11 -16.06
C LEU A 35 0.43 20.33 -16.75
N ARG A 36 -0.07 21.58 -16.76
CA ARG A 36 -1.27 21.97 -17.49
C ARG A 36 -1.15 21.67 -18.98
N GLU A 37 -0.05 22.05 -19.61
CA GLU A 37 0.16 21.81 -21.05
C GLU A 37 0.22 20.30 -21.36
N LYS A 38 0.92 19.52 -20.53
CA LYS A 38 1.00 18.06 -20.64
C LYS A 38 -0.38 17.41 -20.55
N VAL A 39 -1.16 17.79 -19.55
CA VAL A 39 -2.53 17.29 -19.36
C VAL A 39 -3.44 17.69 -20.52
N MET A 40 -3.30 18.89 -21.07
CA MET A 40 -4.07 19.33 -22.25
C MET A 40 -3.74 18.50 -23.50
N LYS A 41 -2.46 18.22 -23.77
CA LYS A 41 -2.02 17.32 -24.86
C LYS A 41 -2.60 15.92 -24.68
N LYS A 42 -2.62 15.43 -23.45
CA LYS A 42 -3.16 14.11 -23.11
C LYS A 42 -4.67 14.02 -23.26
N LYS A 43 -5.43 15.05 -22.84
CA LYS A 43 -6.87 15.15 -23.11
C LYS A 43 -7.15 15.04 -24.62
N TYR A 44 -6.35 15.73 -25.44
CA TYR A 44 -6.47 15.65 -26.90
C TYR A 44 -6.16 14.24 -27.43
N TYR A 45 -5.08 13.60 -26.96
CA TYR A 45 -4.74 12.22 -27.32
C TYR A 45 -5.87 11.24 -26.94
N CYS A 46 -6.34 11.28 -25.69
CA CYS A 46 -7.44 10.43 -25.20
C CYS A 46 -8.70 10.62 -26.03
N LYS A 47 -9.13 11.87 -26.27
CA LYS A 47 -10.33 12.19 -27.04
C LYS A 47 -10.29 11.64 -28.48
N ASN A 48 -9.11 11.63 -29.11
CA ASN A 48 -8.97 11.24 -30.51
C ASN A 48 -8.65 9.75 -30.71
N ASN A 49 -7.93 9.14 -29.77
CA ASN A 49 -7.48 7.74 -29.90
C ASN A 49 -8.34 6.74 -29.13
N LYS A 50 -9.19 7.17 -28.19
CA LYS A 50 -10.06 6.26 -27.42
C LYS A 50 -11.43 5.97 -28.05
N ARG A 51 -11.69 6.45 -29.29
CA ARG A 51 -12.94 6.15 -30.05
C ARG A 51 -13.15 4.66 -30.42
N LYS A 52 -12.40 3.71 -29.86
CA LYS A 52 -12.48 2.28 -30.18
C LYS A 52 -12.33 1.32 -28.97
N LYS A 53 -12.85 1.67 -27.79
CA LYS A 53 -12.99 0.69 -26.70
C LYS A 53 -14.37 0.83 -26.07
N GLN A 54 -15.33 0.05 -26.56
CA GLN A 54 -16.61 -0.18 -25.88
C GLN A 54 -17.00 -1.65 -26.02
N GLN A 55 -16.71 -2.41 -24.97
CA GLN A 55 -17.66 -3.20 -24.19
C GLN A 55 -17.09 -3.29 -22.75
N PRO A 56 -17.92 -3.34 -21.69
CA PRO A 56 -17.44 -3.74 -20.37
C PRO A 56 -17.00 -5.21 -20.43
N PHE A 57 -15.86 -5.52 -19.79
CA PHE A 57 -15.23 -6.83 -19.62
C PHE A 57 -15.34 -7.81 -20.81
N PRO A 58 -14.28 -8.00 -21.61
CA PRO A 58 -14.05 -9.35 -22.08
C PRO A 58 -13.74 -10.20 -20.83
N GLU A 59 -14.43 -11.33 -20.67
CA GLU A 59 -14.00 -12.47 -19.84
C GLU A 59 -12.65 -13.05 -20.31
N ASN A 60 -11.78 -12.24 -20.91
CA ASN A 60 -10.52 -12.69 -21.45
C ASN A 60 -9.53 -12.82 -20.29
N ASP A 61 -8.80 -13.93 -20.32
CA ASP A 61 -7.65 -14.29 -19.48
C ASP A 61 -6.45 -13.34 -19.68
N THR A 62 -6.65 -12.13 -20.20
CA THR A 62 -5.58 -11.24 -20.67
C THR A 62 -5.71 -9.86 -20.04
N PHE A 63 -4.60 -9.32 -19.56
CA PHE A 63 -4.48 -8.01 -18.93
C PHE A 63 -3.44 -7.14 -19.65
N LYS A 64 -3.76 -5.87 -19.88
CA LYS A 64 -2.85 -4.86 -20.44
C LYS A 64 -3.09 -3.51 -19.77
N PHE A 65 -2.03 -2.87 -19.27
CA PHE A 65 -2.14 -1.54 -18.69
C PHE A 65 -2.70 -0.50 -19.68
N THR A 66 -2.41 -0.64 -20.97
CA THR A 66 -2.91 0.25 -22.02
C THR A 66 -4.42 0.16 -22.29
N ASP A 67 -5.11 -0.79 -21.66
CA ASP A 67 -6.58 -0.96 -21.78
C ASP A 67 -7.38 -0.10 -20.81
N TYR A 68 -6.73 0.53 -19.83
CA TYR A 68 -7.38 1.36 -18.83
C TYR A 68 -7.41 2.84 -19.18
N ASP A 69 -8.50 3.50 -18.78
CA ASP A 69 -8.73 4.92 -18.97
C ASP A 69 -8.10 5.81 -17.90
N CYS A 70 -7.94 5.25 -16.71
CA CYS A 70 -7.12 5.79 -15.67
C CYS A 70 -6.52 4.68 -14.79
N ILE A 71 -5.37 4.99 -14.18
CA ILE A 71 -4.65 4.10 -13.28
C ILE A 71 -4.25 4.88 -12.03
N GLY A 72 -4.76 4.46 -10.87
CA GLY A 72 -4.29 4.95 -9.58
C GLY A 72 -3.22 4.03 -9.01
N PHE A 73 -2.27 4.62 -8.29
CA PHE A 73 -1.21 3.92 -7.58
C PHE A 73 -1.20 4.36 -6.11
N ASP A 74 -0.99 3.41 -5.20
CA ASP A 74 -0.49 3.77 -3.87
C ASP A 74 0.99 4.17 -3.92
N LEU A 75 1.46 4.83 -2.86
CA LEU A 75 2.84 5.23 -2.70
C LEU A 75 3.64 4.21 -1.90
N ASP A 76 3.38 4.16 -0.59
CA ASP A 76 4.15 3.40 0.41
C ASP A 76 3.98 1.90 0.14
N ASN A 77 5.05 1.11 0.17
CA ASN A 77 5.09 -0.33 -0.20
C ASN A 77 4.66 -0.70 -1.64
N THR A 78 4.27 0.27 -2.46
CA THR A 78 3.85 0.04 -3.86
C THR A 78 4.83 0.63 -4.86
N ILE A 79 4.99 1.96 -4.88
CA ILE A 79 6.01 2.66 -5.67
C ILE A 79 7.27 2.85 -4.82
N CYS A 80 7.09 3.31 -3.58
CA CYS A 80 8.12 3.45 -2.57
C CYS A 80 8.27 2.14 -1.82
N ARG A 81 9.11 1.25 -2.35
CA ARG A 81 9.46 0.01 -1.65
C ARG A 81 10.36 0.32 -0.46
N TYR A 82 10.00 -0.25 0.68
CA TYR A 82 10.79 -0.15 1.89
C TYR A 82 11.74 -1.33 2.01
N LYS A 83 12.90 -1.09 2.63
CA LYS A 83 13.77 -2.11 3.19
C LYS A 83 13.07 -2.66 4.43
N VAL A 84 12.12 -3.56 4.21
CA VAL A 84 11.14 -4.02 5.21
C VAL A 84 11.80 -4.47 6.53
N GLY A 85 12.92 -5.20 6.46
CA GLY A 85 13.66 -5.60 7.66
C GLY A 85 14.16 -4.41 8.50
N GLU A 86 14.64 -3.34 7.86
CA GLU A 86 15.13 -2.13 8.55
C GLU A 86 13.99 -1.30 9.13
N ILE A 87 12.88 -1.20 8.39
CA ILE A 87 11.67 -0.52 8.85
C ILE A 87 11.06 -1.22 10.06
N MET A 88 10.88 -2.54 9.97
CA MET A 88 10.27 -3.31 11.06
C MET A 88 11.09 -3.20 12.35
N ARG A 89 12.43 -3.23 12.27
CA ARG A 89 13.32 -3.04 13.43
C ARG A 89 13.16 -1.64 14.04
N LEU A 90 13.10 -0.58 13.22
CA LEU A 90 12.89 0.78 13.69
C LEU A 90 11.54 0.91 14.41
N GLU A 91 10.47 0.43 13.79
CA GLU A 91 9.11 0.51 14.32
C GLU A 91 8.96 -0.25 15.63
N TYR A 92 9.49 -1.48 15.70
CA TYR A 92 9.49 -2.27 16.91
C TYR A 92 10.16 -1.53 18.08
N ASN A 93 11.37 -1.01 17.86
CA ASN A 93 12.12 -0.31 18.89
C ASN A 93 11.34 0.89 19.43
N LEU A 94 10.71 1.68 18.54
CA LEU A 94 9.91 2.84 18.94
C LEU A 94 8.64 2.44 19.71
N ILE A 95 7.98 1.35 19.33
CA ILE A 95 6.82 0.81 20.05
C ILE A 95 7.25 0.33 21.44
N ALA A 96 8.28 -0.51 21.51
CA ALA A 96 8.78 -1.08 22.76
C ALA A 96 9.26 0.00 23.74
N GLU A 97 10.07 0.96 23.28
CA GLU A 97 10.51 2.09 24.09
C GLU A 97 9.33 2.91 24.60
N TYR A 98 8.31 3.14 23.78
CA TYR A 98 7.12 3.86 24.21
C TYR A 98 6.38 3.08 25.29
N MET A 99 6.16 1.77 25.10
CA MET A 99 5.45 0.92 26.06
C MET A 99 6.16 0.87 27.42
N VAL A 100 7.47 0.61 27.43
CA VAL A 100 8.26 0.54 28.67
C VAL A 100 8.30 1.89 29.39
N ASN A 101 8.61 2.98 28.67
CA ASN A 101 8.78 4.29 29.30
C ASN A 101 7.45 4.93 29.73
N ARG A 102 6.37 4.73 28.98
CA ARG A 102 5.08 5.39 29.22
C ARG A 102 4.18 4.61 30.15
N TYR A 103 4.12 3.29 29.99
CA TYR A 103 3.16 2.42 30.67
C TYR A 103 3.81 1.47 31.67
N GLY A 104 5.15 1.38 31.70
CA GLY A 104 5.87 0.57 32.68
C GLY A 104 5.85 -0.93 32.37
N TYR A 105 5.73 -1.31 31.09
CA TYR A 105 5.92 -2.70 30.67
C TYR A 105 7.34 -3.19 30.99
N GLU A 106 7.50 -4.49 31.08
CA GLU A 106 8.75 -5.14 31.46
C GLU A 106 9.90 -4.82 30.47
N PRO A 107 11.14 -4.61 30.95
CA PRO A 107 12.29 -4.25 30.11
C PRO A 107 12.63 -5.25 29.01
N GLU A 108 12.19 -6.50 29.12
CA GLU A 108 12.32 -7.57 28.13
C GLU A 108 11.71 -7.18 26.78
N LEU A 109 10.73 -6.26 26.75
CA LEU A 109 10.23 -5.69 25.50
C LEU A 109 11.32 -4.93 24.73
N LEU A 110 12.39 -4.47 25.37
CA LEU A 110 13.51 -3.77 24.70
C LEU A 110 14.52 -4.71 24.05
N LEU A 111 14.31 -6.03 24.10
CA LEU A 111 15.14 -6.98 23.37
C LEU A 111 15.02 -6.74 21.85
N PRO A 112 16.08 -6.98 21.05
CA PRO A 112 16.02 -6.76 19.61
C PRO A 112 14.86 -7.50 18.94
N LEU A 113 14.25 -6.89 17.91
CA LEU A 113 13.22 -7.56 17.11
C LEU A 113 13.74 -8.87 16.48
N ASP A 114 15.03 -8.91 16.14
CA ASP A 114 15.71 -10.06 15.52
C ASP A 114 15.51 -11.39 16.28
N ASP A 115 15.31 -11.34 17.60
CA ASP A 115 15.06 -12.55 18.39
C ASP A 115 13.71 -13.21 18.07
N ASP A 116 12.75 -12.45 17.55
CA ASP A 116 11.39 -12.90 17.20
C ASP A 116 10.97 -12.51 15.77
N MET A 117 11.92 -12.21 14.88
CA MET A 117 11.61 -11.82 13.49
C MET A 117 10.81 -12.91 12.76
N ASP A 118 11.11 -14.20 13.04
CA ASP A 118 10.40 -15.35 12.46
C ASP A 118 8.92 -15.43 12.88
N PHE A 119 8.49 -14.70 13.92
CA PHE A 119 7.09 -14.59 14.30
C PHE A 119 6.29 -13.67 13.37
N LEU A 120 6.94 -12.77 12.64
CA LEU A 120 6.25 -11.81 11.78
C LEU A 120 5.76 -12.45 10.48
N GLN A 121 4.48 -12.28 10.20
CA GLN A 121 3.87 -12.59 8.91
C GLN A 121 2.63 -11.72 8.68
N LYS A 122 2.42 -11.20 7.47
CA LYS A 122 1.17 -10.49 7.16
C LYS A 122 -0.04 -11.42 7.28
N GLY A 123 -1.11 -10.87 7.81
CA GLY A 123 -2.41 -11.53 7.92
C GLY A 123 -2.65 -12.28 9.23
N LEU A 124 -1.79 -12.10 10.23
CA LEU A 124 -2.03 -12.59 11.57
C LEU A 124 -3.19 -11.83 12.23
N ILE A 125 -3.98 -12.55 13.03
CA ILE A 125 -5.11 -12.01 13.78
C ILE A 125 -4.86 -12.28 15.27
N LEU A 126 -4.89 -11.24 16.09
CA LEU A 126 -4.87 -11.28 17.55
C LEU A 126 -6.29 -11.31 18.09
N ASP A 127 -6.63 -12.34 18.85
CA ASP A 127 -7.72 -12.33 19.83
C ASP A 127 -7.25 -11.54 21.05
N ILE A 128 -7.70 -10.28 21.14
CA ILE A 128 -7.18 -9.29 22.09
C ILE A 128 -7.35 -9.78 23.52
N LYS A 129 -8.54 -10.29 23.84
CA LYS A 129 -8.87 -10.72 25.21
C LYS A 129 -8.13 -11.97 25.61
N ARG A 130 -7.89 -12.92 24.70
CA ARG A 130 -7.21 -14.19 25.05
C ARG A 130 -5.69 -14.16 24.87
N GLY A 131 -5.14 -13.09 24.31
CA GLY A 131 -3.70 -13.02 24.03
C GLY A 131 -3.23 -14.03 22.98
N ASN A 132 -4.13 -14.46 22.09
CA ASN A 132 -3.83 -15.51 21.11
C ASN A 132 -3.69 -14.92 19.70
N PHE A 133 -2.62 -15.28 19.00
CA PHE A 133 -2.46 -14.98 17.58
C PHE A 133 -2.89 -16.17 16.76
N MET A 134 -3.50 -15.93 15.61
CA MET A 134 -3.96 -16.97 14.71
C MET A 134 -3.71 -16.64 13.26
N LYS A 135 -3.45 -17.71 12.52
CA LYS A 135 -3.43 -17.74 11.06
C LYS A 135 -4.64 -18.53 10.58
N CYS A 136 -5.41 -17.94 9.67
CA CYS A 136 -6.67 -18.50 9.24
C CYS A 136 -6.64 -18.91 7.75
N ALA A 137 -7.43 -19.94 7.44
CA ALA A 137 -7.74 -20.33 6.08
C ALA A 137 -8.73 -19.35 5.45
N GLU A 138 -8.87 -19.44 4.14
CA GLU A 138 -9.86 -18.68 3.35
C GLU A 138 -11.30 -18.79 3.86
N ASN A 139 -11.67 -19.90 4.53
CA ASN A 139 -13.00 -20.09 5.11
C ASN A 139 -13.12 -19.68 6.58
N GLY A 140 -12.11 -18.99 7.13
CA GLY A 140 -12.08 -18.53 8.52
C GLY A 140 -11.65 -19.59 9.55
N ARG A 141 -11.40 -20.84 9.12
CA ARG A 141 -10.88 -21.87 10.03
C ARG A 141 -9.47 -21.53 10.50
N ILE A 142 -9.23 -21.63 11.81
CA ILE A 142 -7.91 -21.43 12.42
C ILE A 142 -6.99 -22.59 12.03
N LEU A 143 -5.92 -22.25 11.32
CA LEU A 143 -4.89 -23.18 10.84
C LEU A 143 -3.79 -23.38 11.88
N ARG A 144 -3.31 -22.29 12.47
CA ARG A 144 -2.28 -22.28 13.51
C ARG A 144 -2.61 -21.18 14.51
N ALA A 145 -2.21 -21.36 15.75
CA ALA A 145 -2.32 -20.33 16.78
C ALA A 145 -1.14 -20.36 17.75
N THR A 146 -0.88 -19.22 18.37
CA THR A 146 0.05 -19.05 19.49
C THR A 146 -0.68 -18.32 20.62
N HIS A 147 -0.24 -18.54 21.85
CA HIS A 147 -0.56 -17.69 23.00
C HIS A 147 0.70 -16.89 23.34
N GLY A 148 0.65 -15.56 23.21
CA GLY A 148 1.87 -14.77 23.11
C GLY A 148 2.76 -15.32 21.98
N THR A 149 4.04 -15.56 22.27
CA THR A 149 4.94 -16.24 21.31
C THR A 149 4.80 -17.76 21.34
N ARG A 150 4.20 -18.36 22.38
CA ARG A 150 4.16 -19.83 22.55
C ARG A 150 3.19 -20.52 21.57
N PRO A 151 3.62 -21.52 20.78
CA PRO A 151 2.70 -22.28 19.92
C PRO A 151 1.63 -23.02 20.72
N MET A 152 0.38 -22.93 20.26
CA MET A 152 -0.73 -23.70 20.81
C MET A 152 -0.81 -25.07 20.13
N THR A 153 -1.03 -26.11 20.92
CA THR A 153 -1.37 -27.44 20.46
C THR A 153 -2.78 -27.47 19.88
N ARG A 154 -3.09 -28.51 19.09
CA ARG A 154 -4.43 -28.69 18.53
C ARG A 154 -5.51 -28.77 19.62
N ASP A 155 -5.22 -29.43 20.74
CA ASP A 155 -6.16 -29.57 21.84
C ASP A 155 -6.42 -28.22 22.52
N GLU A 156 -5.39 -27.39 22.74
CA GLU A 156 -5.57 -26.02 23.25
C GLU A 156 -6.43 -25.16 22.31
N ILE A 157 -6.25 -25.28 20.98
CA ILE A 157 -7.08 -24.58 20.00
C ILE A 157 -8.52 -25.08 20.05
N HIS A 158 -8.74 -26.39 20.16
CA HIS A 158 -10.08 -26.97 20.26
C HIS A 158 -10.81 -26.56 21.53
N ASP A 159 -10.09 -26.53 22.65
CA ASP A 159 -10.65 -26.13 23.95
C ASP A 159 -11.01 -24.65 23.96
N THR A 160 -10.23 -23.81 23.26
CA THR A 160 -10.44 -22.35 23.21
C THR A 160 -11.48 -21.92 22.17
N TYR A 161 -11.42 -22.46 20.96
CA TYR A 161 -12.19 -22.02 19.78
C TYR A 161 -13.17 -23.07 19.25
N GLY A 162 -13.35 -24.17 19.97
CA GLY A 162 -14.21 -25.28 19.56
C GLY A 162 -13.56 -26.23 18.55
N LYS A 163 -14.14 -27.43 18.41
CA LYS A 163 -13.61 -28.50 17.56
C LYS A 163 -13.55 -28.14 16.07
N ASP A 164 -14.44 -27.27 15.62
CA ASP A 164 -14.46 -26.80 14.23
C ASP A 164 -13.36 -25.77 13.95
N ARG A 165 -12.71 -25.24 15.00
CA ARG A 165 -11.67 -24.20 14.93
C ARG A 165 -12.16 -22.95 14.21
N ILE A 166 -13.41 -22.58 14.45
CA ILE A 166 -14.05 -21.39 13.88
C ILE A 166 -14.41 -20.47 15.03
N TRP A 167 -13.95 -19.22 14.92
CA TRP A 167 -14.30 -18.17 15.85
C TRP A 167 -15.13 -17.12 15.11
N GLU A 168 -16.36 -16.87 15.56
CA GLU A 168 -17.33 -16.00 14.86
C GLU A 168 -16.76 -14.62 14.47
N PRO A 169 -15.97 -13.92 15.31
CA PRO A 169 -15.32 -12.68 14.91
C PRO A 169 -14.41 -12.79 13.68
N VAL A 170 -13.73 -13.92 13.47
CA VAL A 170 -12.93 -14.16 12.24
C VAL A 170 -13.83 -14.32 11.02
N VAL A 171 -15.00 -14.94 11.18
CA VAL A 171 -15.98 -15.13 10.09
C VAL A 171 -16.55 -13.79 9.62
N GLU A 172 -16.79 -12.85 10.54
CA GLU A 172 -17.19 -11.50 10.15
C GLU A 172 -16.02 -10.71 9.56
N PHE A 173 -14.84 -10.80 10.17
CA PHE A 173 -13.60 -10.15 9.69
C PHE A 173 -13.29 -10.52 8.24
N MET A 174 -13.32 -11.81 7.88
CA MET A 174 -12.91 -12.27 6.55
C MET A 174 -13.75 -11.72 5.39
N ARG A 175 -14.95 -11.17 5.65
CA ARG A 175 -15.77 -10.54 4.61
C ARG A 175 -15.18 -9.24 4.09
N THR A 176 -14.41 -8.55 4.92
CA THR A 176 -13.93 -7.20 4.61
C THR A 176 -12.44 -6.98 4.91
N LEU A 177 -11.84 -7.86 5.72
CA LEU A 177 -10.52 -7.71 6.34
C LEU A 177 -10.37 -6.41 7.14
N TYR A 178 -11.45 -5.90 7.74
CA TYR A 178 -11.42 -4.78 8.68
C TYR A 178 -11.70 -5.27 10.10
N ASP A 179 -10.92 -4.76 11.06
CA ASP A 179 -10.98 -5.17 12.46
C ASP A 179 -12.28 -4.67 13.13
N HIS A 180 -12.91 -3.66 12.52
CA HIS A 180 -14.13 -3.00 12.97
C HIS A 180 -15.17 -2.96 11.85
N PRO A 181 -15.93 -4.05 11.63
CA PRO A 181 -17.03 -4.01 10.67
C PRO A 181 -18.18 -3.09 11.15
N VAL A 182 -18.33 -2.92 12.46
CA VAL A 182 -19.39 -2.09 13.08
C VAL A 182 -18.77 -0.89 13.82
N PRO A 183 -19.09 0.36 13.43
CA PRO A 183 -18.62 1.56 14.11
C PRO A 183 -19.11 1.63 15.57
N GLY A 184 -18.19 1.88 16.51
CA GLY A 184 -18.51 2.15 17.92
C GLY A 184 -18.41 0.94 18.87
N GLU A 185 -18.12 -0.26 18.35
CA GLU A 185 -17.85 -1.44 19.17
C GLU A 185 -16.37 -1.55 19.54
N VAL A 186 -16.10 -2.06 20.75
CA VAL A 186 -14.74 -2.36 21.22
C VAL A 186 -14.22 -3.54 20.39
N PRO A 187 -13.01 -3.46 19.81
CA PRO A 187 -12.49 -4.56 19.01
C PRO A 187 -12.27 -5.77 19.88
N VAL A 188 -12.80 -6.92 19.45
CA VAL A 188 -12.47 -8.22 20.03
C VAL A 188 -11.23 -8.84 19.38
N LEU A 189 -10.92 -8.40 18.16
CA LEU A 189 -9.74 -8.81 17.42
C LEU A 189 -8.99 -7.63 16.83
N ARG A 190 -7.71 -7.82 16.56
CA ARG A 190 -6.83 -6.93 15.78
C ARG A 190 -6.10 -7.77 14.74
N SER A 191 -5.92 -7.28 13.51
CA SER A 191 -5.12 -8.02 12.52
C SER A 191 -3.98 -7.18 11.95
N PHE A 192 -2.85 -7.82 11.65
CA PHE A 192 -1.62 -7.17 11.19
C PHE A 192 -1.47 -7.40 9.69
N LYS A 193 -1.52 -6.33 8.90
CA LYS A 193 -1.87 -6.39 7.47
C LYS A 193 -0.76 -5.93 6.55
N ASP A 194 0.18 -5.15 7.06
CA ASP A 194 1.25 -4.55 6.28
C ASP A 194 2.52 -4.39 7.12
N TYR A 195 3.62 -3.98 6.48
CA TYR A 195 4.91 -3.91 7.16
C TYR A 195 5.01 -2.77 8.18
N LEU A 196 4.05 -1.83 8.19
CA LEU A 196 4.01 -0.67 9.10
C LEU A 196 3.14 -0.96 10.34
N ASP A 197 2.45 -2.10 10.39
CA ASP A 197 1.75 -2.56 11.58
C ASP A 197 2.25 -3.88 12.14
N LEU A 198 2.96 -4.67 11.34
CA LEU A 198 3.40 -6.01 11.70
C LEU A 198 4.30 -6.08 12.96
N PRO A 199 5.25 -5.15 13.20
CA PRO A 199 6.08 -5.18 14.42
C PRO A 199 5.28 -5.05 15.73
N ALA A 200 4.08 -4.45 15.68
CA ALA A 200 3.18 -4.38 16.83
C ALA A 200 2.70 -5.77 17.28
N ALA A 201 2.73 -6.79 16.41
CA ALA A 201 2.40 -8.16 16.75
C ALA A 201 3.39 -8.74 17.78
N VAL A 202 4.70 -8.54 17.56
CA VAL A 202 5.73 -8.98 18.52
C VAL A 202 5.65 -8.19 19.82
N ALA A 203 5.37 -6.88 19.75
CA ALA A 203 5.19 -6.07 20.96
C ALA A 203 4.01 -6.60 21.81
N CYS A 204 2.89 -6.94 21.18
CA CYS A 204 1.77 -7.59 21.85
C CYS A 204 2.17 -8.97 22.41
N ALA A 205 2.81 -9.82 21.60
CA ALA A 205 3.18 -11.18 21.99
C ALA A 205 4.13 -11.22 23.19
N ARG A 206 5.20 -10.41 23.17
CA ARG A 206 6.15 -10.31 24.29
C ARG A 206 5.53 -9.74 25.55
N ALA A 207 4.61 -8.78 25.43
CA ALA A 207 3.88 -8.25 26.58
C ALA A 207 2.99 -9.33 27.24
N ILE A 208 2.34 -10.17 26.43
CA ILE A 208 1.57 -11.32 26.93
C ILE A 208 2.49 -12.32 27.65
N ASP A 209 3.61 -12.70 27.04
CA ASP A 209 4.57 -13.64 27.64
C ASP A 209 5.16 -13.11 28.96
N ALA A 210 5.43 -11.81 29.03
CA ALA A 210 5.94 -11.15 30.24
C ALA A 210 4.89 -11.15 31.36
N GLN A 211 3.61 -10.88 31.04
CA GLN A 211 2.52 -10.94 32.01
C GLN A 211 2.30 -12.37 32.54
N ASP A 212 2.37 -13.37 31.67
CA ASP A 212 2.28 -14.78 32.04
C ASP A 212 3.40 -15.25 32.96
N SER A 213 4.59 -14.68 32.77
CA SER A 213 5.78 -14.97 33.57
C SER A 213 5.79 -14.22 34.91
N SER A 214 4.80 -13.35 35.15
CA SER A 214 4.69 -12.61 36.41
C SER A 214 4.41 -13.55 37.60
N PRO A 215 4.72 -13.13 38.85
CA PRO A 215 4.40 -13.93 40.03
C PRO A 215 2.90 -14.22 40.22
N GLU A 216 2.02 -13.45 39.59
CA GLU A 216 0.57 -13.63 39.61
C GLU A 216 0.11 -14.72 38.63
N GLY A 217 0.97 -15.10 37.68
CA GLY A 217 0.70 -16.09 36.63
C GLY A 217 -0.12 -15.53 35.47
N PRO A 218 -0.55 -16.40 34.53
CA PRO A 218 -1.35 -16.01 33.38
C PRO A 218 -2.69 -15.37 33.76
N LEU A 219 -3.10 -14.37 32.98
CA LEU A 219 -4.36 -13.65 33.18
C LEU A 219 -5.53 -14.37 32.48
N GLU A 220 -6.75 -14.15 32.97
CA GLU A 220 -7.96 -14.63 32.28
C GLU A 220 -8.26 -13.80 31.02
N GLU A 221 -7.98 -12.49 31.06
CA GLU A 221 -8.11 -11.59 29.91
C GLU A 221 -6.91 -10.61 29.84
N TYR A 222 -6.52 -10.27 28.62
CA TYR A 222 -5.47 -9.30 28.29
C TYR A 222 -6.08 -8.03 27.70
N ASP A 223 -5.38 -6.90 27.86
CA ASP A 223 -5.77 -5.61 27.27
C ASP A 223 -4.53 -4.82 26.80
N ILE A 224 -3.65 -5.49 26.05
CA ILE A 224 -2.36 -4.92 25.59
C ILE A 224 -2.54 -3.98 24.40
N TRP A 225 -3.49 -4.29 23.51
CA TRP A 225 -3.65 -3.60 22.23
C TRP A 225 -3.86 -2.09 22.35
N PRO A 226 -4.67 -1.55 23.29
CA PRO A 226 -4.83 -0.11 23.43
C PRO A 226 -3.52 0.66 23.63
N ASP A 227 -2.60 0.14 24.45
CA ASP A 227 -1.31 0.78 24.72
C ASP A 227 -0.38 0.72 23.50
N VAL A 228 -0.32 -0.43 22.83
CA VAL A 228 0.42 -0.61 21.57
C VAL A 228 -0.12 0.31 20.48
N HIS A 229 -1.44 0.41 20.36
CA HIS A 229 -2.09 1.29 19.39
C HIS A 229 -1.77 2.77 19.65
N VAL A 230 -1.71 3.19 20.91
CA VAL A 230 -1.28 4.56 21.26
C VAL A 230 0.20 4.78 20.90
N ALA A 231 1.07 3.80 21.14
CA ALA A 231 2.48 3.86 20.72
C ALA A 231 2.61 4.05 19.20
N MET A 232 1.86 3.25 18.42
CA MET A 232 1.81 3.38 16.96
C MET A 232 1.25 4.74 16.52
N CYS A 233 0.18 5.21 17.15
CA CYS A 233 -0.40 6.53 16.84
C CYS A 233 0.60 7.67 17.12
N ASN A 234 1.40 7.54 18.19
CA ASN A 234 2.47 8.48 18.49
C ASN A 234 3.58 8.44 17.42
N MET A 235 3.95 7.24 16.95
CA MET A 235 4.96 7.04 15.91
C MET A 235 4.56 7.67 14.56
N TYR A 236 3.33 7.41 14.09
CA TYR A 236 2.85 7.86 12.77
C TYR A 236 2.05 9.17 12.77
N ARG A 237 2.09 9.94 13.86
CA ARG A 237 1.42 11.23 13.93
C ARG A 237 1.98 12.18 12.87
N ARG A 238 1.16 12.60 11.93
CA ARG A 238 1.59 13.31 10.70
C ARG A 238 2.36 14.60 10.97
N GLU A 239 1.99 15.33 12.01
CA GLU A 239 2.67 16.55 12.42
C GLU A 239 4.14 16.30 12.81
N HIS A 240 4.48 15.07 13.22
CA HIS A 240 5.82 14.70 13.61
C HIS A 240 6.81 14.67 12.44
N PHE A 241 6.36 14.52 11.18
CA PHE A 241 7.26 14.64 10.01
C PHE A 241 7.82 16.06 9.86
N ARG A 242 6.99 17.08 10.12
CA ARG A 242 7.42 18.49 10.06
C ARG A 242 8.21 18.92 11.29
N ASN A 243 7.84 18.39 12.46
CA ASN A 243 8.39 18.79 13.74
C ASN A 243 9.59 17.96 14.17
N ASP A 244 10.00 16.98 13.37
CA ASP A 244 11.07 16.03 13.66
C ASP A 244 10.88 15.31 15.02
N GLN A 245 9.71 14.69 15.19
CA GLN A 245 9.28 14.00 16.41
C GLN A 245 8.91 12.52 16.15
N GLY A 246 8.60 11.76 17.20
CA GLY A 246 8.06 10.39 17.08
C GLY A 246 9.06 9.32 16.64
N GLY A 247 10.32 9.68 16.34
CA GLY A 247 11.41 8.76 15.98
C GLY A 247 11.35 8.26 14.54
N PHE A 248 10.19 7.77 14.08
CA PHE A 248 10.03 7.18 12.75
C PHE A 248 10.30 8.19 11.63
N PHE A 249 9.52 9.25 11.56
CA PHE A 249 9.67 10.24 10.48
C PHE A 249 11.05 10.92 10.44
N PRO A 250 11.67 11.33 11.57
CA PRO A 250 13.05 11.84 11.58
C PRO A 250 14.05 10.87 10.96
N GLU A 251 13.95 9.58 11.29
CA GLU A 251 14.87 8.55 10.78
C GLU A 251 14.72 8.37 9.26
N ILE A 252 13.48 8.23 8.77
CA ILE A 252 13.22 8.12 7.32
C ILE A 252 13.70 9.36 6.58
N LYS A 253 13.44 10.55 7.14
CA LYS A 253 13.75 11.83 6.52
C LYS A 253 15.25 12.10 6.41
N ASN A 254 16.02 11.69 7.43
CA ASN A 254 17.46 11.97 7.50
C ASN A 254 18.32 10.86 6.89
N ASN A 255 17.83 9.61 6.88
CA ASN A 255 18.57 8.44 6.39
C ASN A 255 17.72 7.61 5.38
N PRO A 256 17.13 8.22 4.33
CA PRO A 256 16.18 7.52 3.45
C PRO A 256 16.81 6.29 2.78
N GLU A 257 18.10 6.31 2.48
CA GLU A 257 18.84 5.19 1.89
C GLU A 257 18.93 3.96 2.78
N LYS A 258 18.76 4.12 4.10
CA LYS A 258 18.70 2.98 5.02
C LYS A 258 17.36 2.26 4.93
N TYR A 259 16.29 2.96 4.55
CA TYR A 259 14.92 2.46 4.72
C TYR A 259 14.14 2.31 3.42
N ILE A 260 14.54 2.97 2.33
CA ILE A 260 13.78 3.04 1.07
C ILE A 260 14.69 2.66 -0.10
N TYR A 261 14.17 1.89 -1.07
CA TYR A 261 14.87 1.66 -2.33
C TYR A 261 14.59 2.77 -3.34
N GLU A 262 15.62 3.19 -4.08
CA GLU A 262 15.40 3.97 -5.30
C GLU A 262 14.71 3.13 -6.38
N ALA A 263 13.80 3.74 -7.13
CA ALA A 263 13.19 3.09 -8.29
C ALA A 263 14.21 2.94 -9.42
N SER A 264 14.19 1.79 -10.09
CA SER A 264 15.04 1.56 -11.26
C SER A 264 14.71 2.52 -12.41
N ASP A 265 15.69 2.77 -13.29
CA ASP A 265 15.45 3.53 -14.52
C ASP A 265 14.36 2.92 -15.39
N LYS A 266 14.18 1.58 -15.33
CA LYS A 266 13.12 0.89 -16.07
C LYS A 266 11.75 1.24 -15.49
N LEU A 267 11.60 1.20 -14.16
CA LEU A 267 10.36 1.58 -13.49
C LEU A 267 10.01 3.04 -13.73
N LYS A 268 10.98 3.96 -13.61
CA LYS A 268 10.80 5.38 -13.92
C LYS A 268 10.30 5.56 -15.37
N LYS A 269 10.96 4.95 -16.35
CA LYS A 269 10.52 5.00 -17.77
C LYS A 269 9.13 4.40 -17.97
N TRP A 270 8.83 3.29 -17.29
CA TRP A 270 7.53 2.62 -17.37
C TRP A 270 6.40 3.49 -16.84
N LEU A 271 6.56 4.08 -15.63
CA LEU A 271 5.57 5.00 -15.04
C LEU A 271 5.33 6.22 -15.93
N LYS A 272 6.41 6.79 -16.50
CA LYS A 272 6.30 7.92 -17.44
C LYS A 272 5.52 7.53 -18.70
N ALA A 273 5.79 6.36 -19.27
CA ALA A 273 5.07 5.85 -20.44
C ALA A 273 3.58 5.59 -20.13
N ILE A 274 3.26 5.07 -18.95
CA ILE A 274 1.86 4.92 -18.50
C ILE A 274 1.18 6.29 -18.43
N ASN A 275 1.82 7.26 -17.79
CA ASN A 275 1.28 8.61 -17.69
C ASN A 275 1.21 9.34 -19.04
N GLU A 276 2.03 9.01 -20.03
CA GLU A 276 1.85 9.55 -21.39
C GLU A 276 0.64 8.94 -22.10
N HIS A 277 0.28 7.69 -21.77
CA HIS A 277 -0.81 6.95 -22.43
C HIS A 277 -2.20 7.14 -21.81
N THR A 278 -2.30 7.17 -20.48
CA THR A 278 -3.59 7.19 -19.77
C THR A 278 -3.53 7.96 -18.46
N PHE A 279 -4.67 8.45 -17.94
CA PHE A 279 -4.67 9.30 -16.74
C PHE A 279 -4.08 8.55 -15.53
N THR A 280 -3.13 9.15 -14.81
CA THR A 280 -2.50 8.53 -13.65
C THR A 280 -2.68 9.36 -12.39
N PHE A 281 -2.91 8.65 -11.28
CA PHE A 281 -3.13 9.25 -9.98
C PHE A 281 -2.21 8.62 -8.94
N LEU A 282 -1.60 9.45 -8.09
CA LEU A 282 -1.05 8.98 -6.84
C LEU A 282 -2.12 9.14 -5.76
N ILE A 283 -2.49 8.06 -5.09
CA ILE A 283 -3.53 8.03 -4.05
C ILE A 283 -2.96 7.36 -2.81
N THR A 284 -2.52 8.16 -1.84
CA THR A 284 -1.79 7.70 -0.64
C THR A 284 -2.48 8.11 0.66
N GLY A 285 -2.32 7.28 1.69
CA GLY A 285 -2.71 7.60 3.07
C GLY A 285 -1.82 8.67 3.73
N SER A 286 -0.62 8.87 3.18
CA SER A 286 0.41 9.80 3.65
C SER A 286 0.06 11.27 3.43
N SER A 287 0.58 12.15 4.29
CA SER A 287 0.50 13.60 4.09
C SER A 287 1.42 14.04 2.93
N ILE A 288 1.10 15.17 2.29
CA ILE A 288 1.79 15.60 1.06
C ILE A 288 3.28 15.86 1.27
N ASP A 289 3.68 16.34 2.44
CA ASP A 289 5.09 16.58 2.80
C ASP A 289 5.90 15.28 2.87
N TYR A 290 5.39 14.27 3.57
CA TYR A 290 6.00 12.95 3.66
C TYR A 290 5.99 12.23 2.30
N ALA A 291 4.84 12.23 1.62
CA ALA A 291 4.71 11.63 0.30
C ALA A 291 5.68 12.25 -0.72
N SER A 292 5.81 13.59 -0.71
CA SER A 292 6.76 14.30 -1.57
C SER A 292 8.21 13.98 -1.23
N HIS A 293 8.55 13.79 0.05
CA HIS A 293 9.90 13.43 0.46
C HIS A 293 10.28 12.06 -0.09
N ASN A 294 9.46 11.03 0.16
CA ASN A 294 9.70 9.67 -0.31
C ASN A 294 9.70 9.62 -1.84
N ALA A 295 8.71 10.23 -2.50
CA ALA A 295 8.64 10.23 -3.96
C ALA A 295 9.84 10.95 -4.61
N ARG A 296 10.37 12.02 -4.00
CA ARG A 296 11.60 12.67 -4.49
C ARG A 296 12.81 11.78 -4.39
N TYR A 297 12.94 11.04 -3.28
CA TYR A 297 14.04 10.10 -3.10
C TYR A 297 13.94 8.96 -4.13
N VAL A 298 12.76 8.38 -4.30
CA VAL A 298 12.53 7.19 -5.15
C VAL A 298 12.54 7.51 -6.64
N LEU A 299 11.79 8.54 -7.07
CA LEU A 299 11.55 8.87 -8.48
C LEU A 299 12.42 10.02 -9.00
N GLY A 300 13.09 10.75 -8.11
CA GLY A 300 13.88 11.94 -8.42
C GLY A 300 13.12 13.25 -8.18
N PRO A 301 13.79 14.41 -8.37
CA PRO A 301 13.24 15.73 -8.03
C PRO A 301 11.92 16.04 -8.76
N ASP A 302 11.77 15.55 -9.99
CA ASP A 302 10.62 15.80 -10.86
C ASP A 302 9.51 14.73 -10.69
N TRP A 303 9.45 14.04 -9.54
CA TRP A 303 8.48 12.97 -9.24
C TRP A 303 7.01 13.36 -9.53
N ARG A 304 6.68 14.65 -9.44
CA ARG A 304 5.33 15.13 -9.67
C ARG A 304 4.87 14.92 -11.12
N GLU A 305 5.81 14.83 -12.06
CA GLU A 305 5.51 14.63 -13.48
C GLU A 305 4.96 13.23 -13.80
N TYR A 306 5.11 12.24 -12.90
CA TYR A 306 4.67 10.87 -13.14
C TYR A 306 3.16 10.69 -12.94
N PHE A 307 2.48 11.68 -12.35
CA PHE A 307 1.06 11.64 -12.04
C PHE A 307 0.36 12.86 -12.63
N ASP A 308 -0.87 12.73 -13.08
CA ASP A 308 -1.68 13.90 -13.39
C ASP A 308 -2.18 14.53 -12.09
N MET A 309 -2.75 13.72 -11.19
CA MET A 309 -3.30 14.16 -9.90
C MET A 309 -2.58 13.49 -8.74
N VAL A 310 -2.38 14.23 -7.64
CA VAL A 310 -1.89 13.67 -6.38
C VAL A 310 -2.94 13.87 -5.30
N ILE A 311 -3.32 12.78 -4.64
CA ILE A 311 -4.33 12.72 -3.59
C ILE A 311 -3.66 12.14 -2.34
N CYS A 312 -3.42 12.99 -1.35
CA CYS A 312 -2.81 12.64 -0.08
C CYS A 312 -3.88 12.47 1.00
N THR A 313 -3.54 11.89 2.16
CA THR A 313 -4.52 11.71 3.25
C THR A 313 -5.81 11.06 2.74
N ALA A 314 -5.74 10.14 1.77
CA ALA A 314 -6.92 9.60 1.10
C ALA A 314 -7.86 8.88 2.09
N LYS A 315 -7.30 8.39 3.22
CA LYS A 315 -8.01 7.65 4.27
C LYS A 315 -8.71 6.42 3.68
N LYS A 316 -7.96 5.64 2.89
CA LYS A 316 -8.39 4.33 2.41
C LYS A 316 -8.79 3.45 3.61
N PRO A 317 -9.76 2.53 3.45
CA PRO A 317 -10.52 2.24 2.24
C PRO A 317 -11.63 3.25 1.92
N GLY A 318 -11.98 4.13 2.87
CA GLY A 318 -13.14 5.03 2.73
C GLY A 318 -13.05 6.04 1.59
N PHE A 319 -11.90 6.15 0.92
CA PHE A 319 -11.78 6.88 -0.34
C PHE A 319 -12.63 6.22 -1.43
N PHE A 320 -12.64 4.89 -1.51
CA PHE A 320 -13.34 4.15 -2.57
C PHE A 320 -14.85 4.08 -2.34
N SER A 321 -15.28 3.87 -1.10
CA SER A 321 -16.70 3.64 -0.76
C SER A 321 -17.41 4.84 -0.13
N GLY A 322 -16.66 5.82 0.37
CA GLY A 322 -17.21 6.99 1.07
C GLY A 322 -17.42 8.20 0.18
N GLU A 323 -17.84 9.31 0.80
CA GLU A 323 -18.15 10.57 0.11
C GLU A 323 -17.45 11.79 0.73
N ARG A 324 -16.26 11.57 1.34
CA ARG A 324 -15.49 12.67 1.92
C ARG A 324 -15.10 13.67 0.81
N PRO A 325 -15.21 14.99 1.05
CA PRO A 325 -14.88 15.98 0.04
C PRO A 325 -13.37 15.99 -0.22
N PHE A 326 -12.99 16.33 -1.45
CA PHE A 326 -11.64 16.78 -1.74
C PHE A 326 -11.37 18.08 -0.98
N ARG A 327 -10.14 18.27 -0.51
CA ARG A 327 -9.71 19.51 0.17
C ARG A 327 -8.50 20.10 -0.53
N PHE A 328 -8.46 21.43 -0.57
CA PHE A 328 -7.25 22.14 -0.96
C PHE A 328 -6.16 21.87 0.08
N LEU A 329 -4.90 21.91 -0.35
CA LEU A 329 -3.77 21.83 0.57
C LEU A 329 -3.33 23.26 0.94
N VAL A 330 -3.16 23.51 2.23
CA VAL A 330 -2.52 24.73 2.76
C VAL A 330 -1.17 24.30 3.34
N GLY A 331 -0.12 24.37 2.51
CA GLY A 331 1.14 23.70 2.82
C GLY A 331 0.93 22.19 2.88
N ALA A 332 1.09 21.59 4.06
CA ALA A 332 0.90 20.17 4.30
C ALA A 332 -0.43 19.81 5.00
N ASP A 333 -1.23 20.82 5.34
CA ASP A 333 -2.48 20.67 6.08
C ASP A 333 -3.71 20.71 5.17
N ASP A 334 -4.78 20.12 5.66
CA ASP A 334 -6.10 20.14 5.04
C ASP A 334 -6.69 21.57 5.09
N GLY A 335 -6.98 22.13 3.92
CA GLY A 335 -7.71 23.38 3.77
C GLY A 335 -9.22 23.18 3.57
N ASP A 336 -9.83 24.18 2.94
CA ASP A 336 -11.25 24.17 2.60
C ASP A 336 -11.62 23.05 1.62
N ALA A 337 -12.87 22.60 1.68
CA ALA A 337 -13.42 21.67 0.72
C ALA A 337 -13.38 22.27 -0.70
N VAL A 338 -12.95 21.46 -1.67
CA VAL A 338 -12.87 21.83 -3.09
C VAL A 338 -14.28 21.72 -3.68
N PRO A 339 -14.86 22.83 -4.17
CA PRO A 339 -16.09 22.75 -4.94
C PRO A 339 -15.86 21.93 -6.21
N SER A 340 -16.84 21.14 -6.64
CA SER A 340 -16.71 20.26 -7.82
C SER A 340 -16.20 20.96 -9.07
N HIS A 341 -16.63 22.19 -9.34
CA HIS A 341 -16.18 23.00 -10.49
C HIS A 341 -14.72 23.50 -10.39
N LYS A 342 -14.07 23.36 -9.22
CA LYS A 342 -12.66 23.69 -9.00
C LYS A 342 -11.77 22.45 -8.87
N LEU A 343 -12.35 21.25 -8.84
CA LEU A 343 -11.58 20.01 -8.86
C LEU A 343 -10.97 19.84 -10.25
N ARG A 344 -9.66 19.61 -10.31
CA ARG A 344 -8.90 19.54 -11.55
C ARG A 344 -8.02 18.31 -11.56
N ILE A 345 -7.83 17.74 -12.75
CA ILE A 345 -7.07 16.51 -12.92
C ILE A 345 -5.56 16.71 -12.75
N ASP A 346 -5.09 17.95 -12.77
CA ASP A 346 -3.69 18.33 -12.58
C ASP A 346 -3.38 18.88 -11.18
N GLY A 347 -4.29 18.72 -10.22
CA GLY A 347 -4.16 19.29 -8.88
C GLY A 347 -3.53 18.36 -7.84
N ASN A 348 -3.19 18.96 -6.70
CA ASN A 348 -2.79 18.27 -5.47
C ASN A 348 -3.86 18.50 -4.41
N TYR A 349 -4.35 17.41 -3.81
CA TYR A 349 -5.48 17.47 -2.89
C TYR A 349 -5.27 16.54 -1.70
N SER A 350 -6.04 16.78 -0.64
CA SER A 350 -6.20 15.82 0.46
C SER A 350 -7.61 15.29 0.58
N GLY A 351 -7.74 14.08 1.14
CA GLY A 351 -9.02 13.41 1.36
C GLY A 351 -9.65 12.97 0.04
N GLY A 352 -10.87 13.46 -0.25
CA GLY A 352 -11.58 13.10 -1.46
C GLY A 352 -12.28 11.74 -1.41
N ASN A 353 -12.88 11.40 -2.55
CA ASN A 353 -13.57 10.14 -2.77
C ASN A 353 -13.51 9.72 -4.25
N TRP A 354 -13.69 8.43 -4.49
CA TRP A 354 -13.63 7.83 -5.82
C TRP A 354 -14.75 8.31 -6.73
N ARG A 355 -15.97 8.52 -6.22
CA ARG A 355 -17.12 8.99 -7.02
C ARG A 355 -16.81 10.30 -7.74
N ASP A 356 -16.26 11.27 -7.02
CA ASP A 356 -15.90 12.58 -7.58
C ASP A 356 -14.69 12.50 -8.51
N LEU A 357 -13.68 11.66 -8.19
CA LEU A 357 -12.55 11.41 -9.11
C LEU A 357 -13.01 10.75 -10.41
N LEU A 358 -13.88 9.76 -10.34
CA LEU A 358 -14.46 9.09 -11.49
C LEU A 358 -15.25 10.06 -12.37
N ASN A 359 -16.05 10.94 -11.78
CA ASN A 359 -16.77 11.98 -12.50
C ASN A 359 -15.83 12.94 -13.23
N LEU A 360 -14.72 13.32 -12.59
CA LEU A 360 -13.67 14.11 -13.24
C LEU A 360 -13.05 13.35 -14.41
N VAL A 361 -12.70 12.07 -14.25
CA VAL A 361 -12.17 11.23 -15.33
C VAL A 361 -13.15 11.14 -16.51
N LYS A 362 -14.45 10.94 -16.26
CA LYS A 362 -15.47 10.90 -17.31
C LYS A 362 -15.47 12.17 -18.16
N GLN A 363 -15.41 13.33 -17.50
CA GLN A 363 -15.37 14.63 -18.16
C GLN A 363 -14.09 14.82 -18.97
N GLU A 364 -12.94 14.49 -18.39
CA GLU A 364 -11.63 14.75 -18.99
C GLU A 364 -11.25 13.77 -20.09
N ALA A 365 -11.66 12.51 -19.95
CA ALA A 365 -11.50 11.47 -20.98
C ALA A 365 -12.58 11.56 -22.07
N CYS A 366 -13.69 12.27 -21.81
CA CYS A 366 -14.90 12.24 -22.65
C CYS A 366 -15.43 10.80 -22.86
N VAL A 367 -15.48 10.01 -21.78
CA VAL A 367 -15.95 8.61 -21.77
C VAL A 367 -16.95 8.44 -20.62
N ASP A 368 -18.13 7.87 -20.91
CA ASP A 368 -19.19 7.73 -19.90
C ASP A 368 -18.89 6.64 -18.85
N ASN A 369 -18.22 5.57 -19.27
CA ASN A 369 -17.87 4.41 -18.44
C ASN A 369 -16.37 4.10 -18.59
N PRO A 370 -15.48 4.87 -17.94
CA PRO A 370 -14.05 4.66 -18.06
C PRO A 370 -13.65 3.34 -17.38
N HIS A 371 -12.70 2.63 -17.99
CA HIS A 371 -12.09 1.46 -17.36
C HIS A 371 -11.01 1.93 -16.37
N CYS A 372 -11.11 1.51 -15.12
CA CYS A 372 -10.26 2.02 -14.04
C CYS A 372 -9.44 0.88 -13.44
N LEU A 373 -8.16 1.15 -13.19
CA LEU A 373 -7.25 0.25 -12.49
C LEU A 373 -6.71 0.93 -11.22
N TYR A 374 -6.57 0.18 -10.14
CA TYR A 374 -5.83 0.60 -8.97
C TYR A 374 -4.72 -0.40 -8.63
N VAL A 375 -3.55 0.10 -8.26
CA VAL A 375 -2.38 -0.72 -7.92
C VAL A 375 -1.94 -0.39 -6.50
N GLY A 376 -1.87 -1.40 -5.64
CA GLY A 376 -1.42 -1.22 -4.25
C GLY A 376 -1.08 -2.53 -3.55
N ASP A 377 -0.45 -2.44 -2.39
CA ASP A 377 0.04 -3.57 -1.59
C ASP A 377 -0.92 -3.96 -0.46
N HIS A 378 -1.68 -3.02 0.09
CA HIS A 378 -2.55 -3.33 1.22
C HIS A 378 -3.80 -4.07 0.73
N LEU A 379 -3.79 -5.40 0.82
CA LEU A 379 -4.84 -6.28 0.26
C LEU A 379 -6.29 -5.88 0.62
N ALA A 380 -6.56 -5.42 1.84
CA ALA A 380 -7.90 -4.91 2.17
C ALA A 380 -8.24 -3.56 1.51
N GLN A 381 -7.33 -2.58 1.64
CA GLN A 381 -7.59 -1.18 1.27
C GLN A 381 -7.40 -0.90 -0.23
N ASP A 382 -6.53 -1.66 -0.89
CA ASP A 382 -6.04 -1.40 -2.24
C ASP A 382 -6.43 -2.48 -3.25
N VAL A 383 -6.87 -3.65 -2.77
CA VAL A 383 -7.31 -4.74 -3.65
C VAL A 383 -8.80 -4.98 -3.44
N ILE A 384 -9.24 -5.32 -2.23
CA ILE A 384 -10.67 -5.60 -1.95
C ILE A 384 -11.54 -4.34 -2.12
N ALA A 385 -11.21 -3.24 -1.43
CA ALA A 385 -12.06 -2.04 -1.44
C ALA A 385 -12.32 -1.48 -2.85
N PRO A 386 -11.31 -1.26 -3.72
CA PRO A 386 -11.56 -0.85 -5.10
C PRO A 386 -12.27 -1.91 -5.95
N SER A 387 -11.94 -3.20 -5.79
CA SER A 387 -12.61 -4.31 -6.50
C SER A 387 -14.12 -4.33 -6.26
N LEU A 388 -14.56 -4.14 -5.01
CA LEU A 388 -15.97 -4.06 -4.64
C LEU A 388 -16.70 -2.85 -5.25
N MET A 389 -15.96 -1.83 -5.71
CA MET A 389 -16.49 -0.65 -6.40
C MET A 389 -16.42 -0.77 -7.93
N GLY A 390 -16.08 -1.95 -8.46
CA GLY A 390 -15.97 -2.20 -9.90
C GLY A 390 -14.70 -1.63 -10.54
N ILE A 391 -13.65 -1.42 -9.75
CA ILE A 391 -12.32 -1.00 -10.21
C ILE A 391 -11.45 -2.25 -10.30
N ASP A 392 -10.79 -2.47 -11.44
CA ASP A 392 -9.83 -3.57 -11.54
C ASP A 392 -8.62 -3.27 -10.65
N THR A 393 -7.95 -4.31 -10.17
CA THR A 393 -6.79 -4.13 -9.30
C THR A 393 -5.59 -4.95 -9.72
N VAL A 394 -4.40 -4.43 -9.42
CA VAL A 394 -3.15 -5.20 -9.39
C VAL A 394 -2.67 -5.22 -7.95
N ALA A 395 -2.53 -6.42 -7.39
CA ALA A 395 -2.02 -6.61 -6.04
C ALA A 395 -0.49 -6.62 -6.05
N ILE A 396 0.14 -5.80 -5.21
CA ILE A 396 1.57 -5.92 -4.89
C ILE A 396 1.72 -6.89 -3.71
N VAL A 397 2.41 -8.00 -3.92
CA VAL A 397 2.58 -9.09 -2.95
C VAL A 397 4.04 -9.52 -2.92
N GLU A 398 4.86 -8.81 -2.14
CA GLU A 398 6.31 -9.04 -2.06
C GLU A 398 6.68 -10.48 -1.63
N GLU A 399 5.78 -11.15 -0.90
CA GLU A 399 5.89 -12.54 -0.49
C GLU A 399 6.09 -13.49 -1.68
N LEU A 400 5.65 -13.11 -2.89
CA LEU A 400 5.96 -13.84 -4.12
C LEU A 400 7.47 -13.99 -4.35
N ALA A 401 8.21 -12.89 -4.22
CA ALA A 401 9.66 -12.90 -4.39
C ALA A 401 10.40 -13.43 -3.14
N ALA A 402 9.79 -13.35 -1.96
CA ALA A 402 10.37 -13.89 -0.74
C ALA A 402 10.29 -15.43 -0.69
N GLU A 403 9.12 -16.00 -0.99
CA GLU A 403 8.90 -17.46 -0.95
C GLU A 403 9.32 -18.16 -2.24
N GLY A 404 9.42 -17.40 -3.34
CA GLY A 404 9.87 -17.87 -4.64
C GLY A 404 8.75 -18.10 -5.64
N MET A 405 9.09 -17.96 -6.93
CA MET A 405 8.16 -18.12 -8.05
C MET A 405 8.64 -19.18 -9.04
N ILE A 406 7.69 -19.90 -9.65
CA ILE A 406 7.97 -20.88 -10.69
C ILE A 406 8.46 -20.14 -11.95
N GLY A 407 9.68 -20.47 -12.39
CA GLY A 407 10.22 -19.99 -13.67
C GLY A 407 10.81 -18.59 -13.66
N ASP A 408 10.83 -17.88 -12.52
CA ASP A 408 11.52 -16.59 -12.37
C ASP A 408 12.43 -16.61 -11.15
N SER A 409 13.61 -15.99 -11.27
CA SER A 409 14.62 -15.95 -10.22
C SER A 409 14.65 -14.62 -9.47
N MET A 410 13.58 -13.81 -9.54
CA MET A 410 13.47 -12.62 -8.69
C MET A 410 13.41 -13.03 -7.23
N GLU A 411 14.33 -12.48 -6.44
CA GLU A 411 14.40 -12.69 -5.00
C GLU A 411 14.05 -11.39 -4.27
N HIS A 412 13.46 -11.53 -3.08
CA HIS A 412 13.35 -10.44 -2.12
C HIS A 412 14.61 -10.41 -1.26
N ASP A 413 15.27 -9.26 -1.15
CA ASP A 413 16.53 -9.13 -0.40
C ASP A 413 16.34 -9.26 1.12
N ALA A 414 15.15 -8.89 1.62
CA ALA A 414 14.70 -9.22 2.97
C ALA A 414 13.91 -10.54 3.03
N GLY A 415 14.11 -11.48 2.10
CA GLY A 415 13.31 -12.71 2.02
C GLY A 415 13.29 -13.51 3.33
N CYS A 416 14.41 -13.57 4.06
CA CYS A 416 14.48 -14.23 5.37
C CYS A 416 13.64 -13.56 6.45
N ASP A 417 13.44 -12.24 6.37
CA ASP A 417 12.63 -11.47 7.33
C ASP A 417 11.13 -11.53 6.98
N LEU A 418 10.78 -11.91 5.76
CA LEU A 418 9.41 -12.02 5.27
C LEU A 418 8.83 -13.45 5.35
N MET A 419 9.70 -14.44 5.45
CA MET A 419 9.33 -15.84 5.60
C MET A 419 9.24 -16.21 7.08
N SER A 420 8.30 -17.07 7.43
CA SER A 420 8.11 -17.52 8.81
C SER A 420 8.10 -19.05 8.89
N THR A 421 9.01 -19.62 9.69
CA THR A 421 8.96 -21.03 10.05
C THR A 421 7.88 -21.31 11.09
N TYR A 422 7.55 -20.32 11.93
CA TYR A 422 6.41 -20.31 12.84
C TYR A 422 5.08 -20.55 12.13
N TRP A 423 4.77 -19.69 11.15
CA TRP A 423 3.47 -19.64 10.51
C TRP A 423 3.41 -20.41 9.20
N GLY A 424 4.56 -20.79 8.62
CA GLY A 424 4.67 -21.40 7.30
C GLY A 424 4.42 -20.38 6.19
N SER A 425 4.12 -20.85 4.98
CA SER A 425 3.94 -19.97 3.80
C SER A 425 2.79 -18.97 3.94
N PHE A 426 3.00 -17.72 3.54
CA PHE A 426 1.98 -16.68 3.39
C PHE A 426 0.81 -17.17 2.52
N PHE A 427 1.11 -17.89 1.44
CA PHE A 427 0.12 -18.35 0.47
C PHE A 427 -0.63 -19.60 0.91
N THR A 428 0.07 -20.58 1.49
CA THR A 428 -0.52 -21.89 1.83
C THR A 428 -0.04 -22.43 3.16
N THR A 429 -0.75 -23.43 3.66
CA THR A 429 -0.25 -24.27 4.73
C THR A 429 -0.48 -25.75 4.38
N ASP A 430 0.43 -26.62 4.85
CA ASP A 430 0.30 -28.08 4.76
C ASP A 430 -0.71 -28.67 5.77
N GLY A 431 -1.54 -27.82 6.39
CA GLY A 431 -2.39 -28.18 7.51
C GLY A 431 -1.61 -28.49 8.79
N ASP A 432 -2.24 -29.25 9.70
CA ASP A 432 -1.73 -29.54 11.06
C ASP A 432 -0.59 -30.58 11.10
N THR A 433 -0.14 -31.10 9.96
CA THR A 433 0.82 -32.20 9.93
C THR A 433 1.88 -31.97 8.89
N ARG A 434 3.13 -32.33 9.19
CA ARG A 434 4.21 -32.54 8.19
C ARG A 434 3.85 -33.74 7.28
N VAL A 435 2.74 -33.67 6.57
CA VAL A 435 2.31 -34.68 5.62
C VAL A 435 2.73 -34.21 4.24
N LEU A 436 3.75 -34.89 3.73
CA LEU A 436 3.94 -35.06 2.29
C LEU A 436 2.65 -35.69 1.73
N GLY A 437 1.66 -34.88 1.34
CA GLY A 437 0.41 -35.35 0.75
C GLY A 437 -0.75 -34.36 0.75
N LEU A 438 -0.96 -33.69 -0.39
CA LEU A 438 -2.24 -33.32 -1.05
C LEU A 438 -3.32 -32.46 -0.36
N GLU A 439 -3.22 -32.02 0.89
CA GLU A 439 -4.14 -30.97 1.42
C GLU A 439 -3.38 -29.67 1.73
N ARG A 440 -2.86 -29.02 0.69
CA ARG A 440 -2.43 -27.62 0.81
C ARG A 440 -3.68 -26.75 0.86
N ILE A 441 -3.79 -25.93 1.90
CA ILE A 441 -4.93 -25.03 2.12
C ILE A 441 -4.48 -23.60 1.88
N ASN A 442 -5.21 -22.87 1.04
CA ASN A 442 -4.98 -21.44 0.83
C ASN A 442 -5.29 -20.66 2.11
N THR A 443 -4.39 -19.77 2.48
CA THR A 443 -4.59 -18.87 3.63
C THR A 443 -5.62 -17.80 3.28
N LEU A 444 -6.19 -17.16 4.29
CA LEU A 444 -7.12 -16.05 4.09
C LEU A 444 -6.50 -14.95 3.22
N TYR A 445 -5.28 -14.53 3.53
CA TYR A 445 -4.59 -13.45 2.80
C TYR A 445 -4.07 -13.89 1.43
N GLY A 446 -3.50 -15.10 1.33
CA GLY A 446 -3.03 -15.67 0.07
C GLY A 446 -4.13 -15.84 -0.97
N SER A 447 -5.40 -15.98 -0.52
CA SER A 447 -6.55 -16.10 -1.41
C SER A 447 -7.09 -14.76 -1.95
N VAL A 448 -6.70 -13.62 -1.38
CA VAL A 448 -7.26 -12.31 -1.76
C VAL A 448 -6.98 -11.96 -3.23
N PRO A 449 -5.74 -12.05 -3.74
CA PRO A 449 -5.47 -11.69 -5.13
C PRO A 449 -6.26 -12.54 -6.13
N LEU A 450 -6.47 -13.83 -5.83
CA LEU A 450 -7.25 -14.76 -6.67
C LEU A 450 -8.68 -14.27 -6.94
N ARG A 451 -9.28 -13.57 -5.97
CA ARG A 451 -10.69 -13.16 -6.00
C ARG A 451 -10.90 -11.71 -6.42
N HIS A 452 -9.93 -10.86 -6.16
CA HIS A 452 -10.11 -9.40 -6.22
C HIS A 452 -9.14 -8.68 -7.15
N ALA A 453 -8.10 -9.35 -7.67
CA ALA A 453 -7.13 -8.77 -8.58
C ALA A 453 -7.26 -9.33 -9.99
N ARG A 454 -6.79 -8.53 -10.97
CA ARG A 454 -6.53 -8.99 -12.34
C ARG A 454 -5.13 -9.58 -12.46
N LEU A 455 -4.19 -9.12 -11.65
CA LEU A 455 -2.78 -9.54 -11.65
C LEU A 455 -2.21 -9.40 -10.22
N ALA A 456 -1.34 -10.32 -9.81
CA ALA A 456 -0.55 -10.20 -8.59
C ALA A 456 0.94 -10.23 -8.92
N VAL A 457 1.69 -9.26 -8.42
CA VAL A 457 3.12 -9.10 -8.71
C VAL A 457 3.92 -8.79 -7.45
N PRO A 458 5.20 -9.22 -7.34
CA PRO A 458 6.02 -8.92 -6.18
C PRO A 458 6.35 -7.43 -6.04
N SER A 459 6.39 -6.71 -7.16
CA SER A 459 6.63 -5.27 -7.19
C SER A 459 6.35 -4.71 -8.59
N LEU A 460 6.24 -3.39 -8.71
CA LEU A 460 6.19 -2.72 -10.02
C LEU A 460 7.45 -2.93 -10.86
N GLU A 461 8.59 -3.27 -10.25
CA GLU A 461 9.82 -3.61 -10.98
C GLU A 461 9.63 -4.85 -11.86
N ALA A 462 8.76 -5.79 -11.48
CA ALA A 462 8.45 -6.97 -12.28
C ALA A 462 7.78 -6.59 -13.61
N VAL A 463 6.73 -5.77 -13.57
CA VAL A 463 6.01 -5.35 -14.79
C VAL A 463 6.81 -4.34 -15.60
N ALA A 464 7.68 -3.55 -14.96
CA ALA A 464 8.56 -2.60 -15.64
C ALA A 464 9.68 -3.28 -16.47
N ARG A 465 9.87 -4.60 -16.34
CA ARG A 465 10.73 -5.38 -17.26
C ARG A 465 10.20 -5.36 -18.70
N TYR A 466 8.91 -5.06 -18.90
CA TYR A 466 8.23 -5.12 -20.18
C TYR A 466 7.61 -3.77 -20.58
N PRO A 467 7.38 -3.51 -21.89
CA PRO A 467 6.67 -2.32 -22.33
C PRO A 467 5.22 -2.27 -21.81
N ILE A 468 4.65 -1.08 -21.67
CA ILE A 468 3.27 -0.88 -21.15
C ILE A 468 2.16 -1.59 -21.94
N LYS A 469 2.44 -1.95 -23.21
CA LYS A 469 1.54 -2.69 -24.11
C LYS A 469 1.67 -4.23 -23.99
N HIS A 470 2.57 -4.70 -23.14
CA HIS A 470 2.73 -6.14 -22.89
C HIS A 470 1.42 -6.73 -22.36
N GLN A 471 1.15 -7.95 -22.78
CA GLN A 471 -0.03 -8.71 -22.40
C GLN A 471 0.38 -9.70 -21.31
N TYR A 472 -0.31 -9.63 -20.19
CA TYR A 472 -0.16 -10.57 -19.08
C TYR A 472 -1.35 -11.51 -19.08
N ASP A 473 -1.17 -12.71 -18.55
CA ASP A 473 -2.28 -13.60 -18.26
C ASP A 473 -2.91 -13.14 -16.94
N ALA A 474 -4.22 -12.87 -16.96
CA ALA A 474 -4.97 -12.39 -15.81
C ALA A 474 -5.47 -13.57 -14.97
N PHE A 475 -5.88 -13.34 -13.71
CA PHE A 475 -6.59 -14.36 -12.94
C PHE A 475 -7.87 -14.80 -13.67
N SER A 476 -8.01 -16.11 -13.88
CA SER A 476 -9.19 -16.74 -14.47
C SER A 476 -9.30 -18.21 -14.06
N GLN A 477 -10.21 -18.97 -14.69
CA GLN A 477 -10.29 -20.42 -14.47
C GLN A 477 -9.08 -21.17 -15.03
N ASP A 478 -8.43 -20.63 -16.07
CA ASP A 478 -7.36 -21.28 -16.81
C ASP A 478 -5.98 -20.64 -16.58
N SER A 479 -5.93 -19.49 -15.90
CA SER A 479 -4.72 -18.74 -15.62
C SER A 479 -4.64 -18.33 -14.16
N SER A 480 -3.45 -18.51 -13.60
CA SER A 480 -3.13 -18.22 -12.22
C SER A 480 -2.96 -16.75 -11.91
N GLY A 481 -2.85 -15.84 -12.90
CA GLY A 481 -2.75 -14.39 -12.69
C GLY A 481 -1.55 -13.88 -11.87
N PHE A 482 -0.65 -14.76 -11.43
CA PHE A 482 0.60 -14.39 -10.78
C PHE A 482 1.68 -14.12 -11.81
N PHE A 483 2.44 -13.05 -11.59
CA PHE A 483 3.50 -12.65 -12.49
C PHE A 483 4.70 -12.13 -11.70
N PRO A 484 5.95 -12.48 -12.07
CA PRO A 484 6.39 -13.19 -13.28
C PRO A 484 6.17 -14.72 -13.29
N GLY A 485 5.73 -15.32 -12.18
CA GLY A 485 5.37 -16.73 -12.13
C GLY A 485 4.58 -17.08 -10.88
N ASP A 486 4.06 -18.30 -10.84
CA ASP A 486 3.25 -18.78 -9.74
C ASP A 486 4.06 -18.92 -8.45
N PRO A 487 3.47 -18.66 -7.27
CA PRO A 487 4.14 -18.97 -6.01
C PRO A 487 4.48 -20.46 -5.97
N VAL A 488 5.73 -20.80 -5.62
CA VAL A 488 6.20 -22.22 -5.59
C VAL A 488 5.42 -23.11 -4.62
N VAL A 489 4.68 -22.48 -3.70
CA VAL A 489 3.92 -23.13 -2.63
C VAL A 489 2.40 -23.04 -2.81
N LEU A 490 1.87 -22.14 -3.65
CA LEU A 490 0.41 -21.96 -3.79
C LEU A 490 -0.26 -23.18 -4.46
N HIS A 491 -1.48 -23.49 -4.02
CA HIS A 491 -2.30 -24.56 -4.59
C HIS A 491 -3.52 -23.94 -5.29
N PHE A 492 -3.78 -24.37 -6.52
CA PHE A 492 -4.92 -23.94 -7.34
C PHE A 492 -6.10 -24.91 -7.23
#